data_AF-A0A1F7NQN1-F1
#
_entry.id   AF-A0A1F7NQN1-F1
#
_cell.length_a   1.000
_cell.length_b   1.000
_cell.length_c   1.000
_cell.angle_alpha   90.00
_cell.angle_beta   90.00
_cell.angle_gamma   90.00
#
_symmetry.space_group_name_H-M   'P 1'
#
loop_
_entity.id
_entity.type
_entity.pdbx_description
1 polymer ?
#
loop_
_entity_poly.entity_id
_entity_poly.type
_entity_poly.pdbx_seq_one_letter_code
_entity_poly.pdbx_strand_id
1 'polypeptide(L)'
;MALGLGLSAWAQQGTGTRPKPIRIPMEELHKAGGVPPGWKFAFAAGDPVKGRKAFVNFECFSCHQVKGEKFPPDKKGDVGPELTGMGARHPTDYFLESVVNSNAVIVEGPGFAGPDGLSKMPDYRDSMTVAQLIDLVAYLKSLTGRDDHGGRHR
;
A
#
# COMPACT_ATOMS: atom_id res chain seq x y z
N MET A 1 15.92 41.66 -18.79
CA MET A 1 14.77 41.18 -19.58
C MET A 1 15.19 39.89 -20.26
N ALA A 2 14.59 38.71 -20.14
CA ALA A 2 13.56 38.16 -19.27
C ALA A 2 13.93 36.67 -19.09
N LEU A 3 14.01 36.18 -17.86
CA LEU A 3 14.21 34.76 -17.55
C LEU A 3 12.83 34.12 -17.39
N GLY A 4 12.38 33.38 -18.41
CA GLY A 4 11.17 32.58 -18.35
C GLY A 4 11.46 31.25 -17.65
N LEU A 5 11.11 31.16 -16.37
CA LEU A 5 11.07 29.91 -15.62
C LEU A 5 9.94 29.04 -16.16
N GLY A 6 10.29 27.98 -16.90
CA GLY A 6 9.36 26.92 -17.26
C GLY A 6 8.99 26.13 -16.00
N LEU A 7 7.80 26.40 -15.46
CA LEU A 7 7.18 25.61 -14.41
C LEU A 7 6.77 24.25 -15.02
N SER A 8 7.62 23.24 -14.85
CA SER A 8 7.28 21.86 -15.16
C SER A 8 6.10 21.42 -14.29
N ALA A 9 4.99 21.07 -14.94
CA ALA A 9 3.76 20.57 -14.33
C ALA A 9 3.97 19.21 -13.65
N TRP A 10 4.21 19.20 -12.33
CA TRP A 10 4.29 17.98 -11.53
C TRP A 10 3.67 18.24 -10.15
N ALA A 11 2.37 17.95 -10.01
CA ALA A 11 1.72 17.63 -8.73
C ALA A 11 0.24 17.30 -8.97
N GLN A 12 -0.05 16.10 -9.45
CA GLN A 12 -1.37 15.50 -9.26
C GLN A 12 -1.19 14.10 -8.69
N GLN A 13 -0.74 14.04 -7.44
CA GLN A 13 -0.73 12.84 -6.63
C GLN A 13 -1.66 13.04 -5.43
N GLY A 14 -2.77 12.31 -5.44
CA GLY A 14 -3.29 11.66 -4.23
C GLY A 14 -3.78 12.51 -3.07
N THR A 15 -4.41 13.67 -3.29
CA THR A 15 -5.36 14.16 -2.29
C THR A 15 -6.64 13.37 -2.45
N GLY A 16 -6.76 12.22 -1.78
CA GLY A 16 -7.99 11.44 -1.76
C GLY A 16 -9.11 12.25 -1.09
N THR A 17 -9.74 13.16 -1.83
CA THR A 17 -10.95 13.83 -1.40
C THR A 17 -11.96 12.74 -1.10
N ARG A 18 -12.41 12.70 0.16
CA ARG A 18 -13.48 11.79 0.61
C ARG A 18 -14.61 11.84 -0.44
N PRO A 19 -15.05 10.70 -1.01
CA PRO A 19 -16.16 10.70 -1.93
C PRO A 19 -17.35 11.43 -1.29
N LYS A 20 -18.07 12.23 -2.08
CA LYS A 20 -19.28 12.88 -1.58
C LYS A 20 -20.22 11.79 -1.04
N PRO A 21 -20.79 11.94 0.16
CA PRO A 21 -21.73 10.96 0.68
C PRO A 21 -22.87 10.73 -0.32
N ILE A 22 -23.15 9.46 -0.65
CA ILE A 22 -24.34 9.10 -1.41
C ILE A 22 -25.53 9.25 -0.47
N ARG A 23 -26.51 10.07 -0.87
CA ARG A 23 -27.78 10.24 -0.16
C ARG A 23 -28.87 9.64 -1.02
N ILE A 24 -29.58 8.65 -0.50
CA ILE A 24 -30.66 7.94 -1.18
C ILE A 24 -31.77 7.65 -0.16
N PRO A 25 -33.05 7.97 -0.45
CA PRO A 25 -34.18 7.56 0.37
C PRO A 25 -34.28 6.03 0.48
N MET A 26 -34.78 5.52 1.61
CA MET A 26 -34.90 4.08 1.86
C MET A 26 -35.67 3.34 0.77
N GLU A 27 -36.77 3.93 0.27
CA GLU A 27 -37.58 3.34 -0.80
C GLU A 27 -36.80 3.19 -2.12
N GLU A 28 -36.00 4.18 -2.49
CA GLU A 28 -35.14 4.09 -3.68
C GLU A 28 -34.00 3.08 -3.48
N LEU A 29 -33.46 2.97 -2.27
CA LEU A 29 -32.44 1.97 -1.95
C LEU A 29 -32.99 0.55 -2.09
N HIS A 30 -34.22 0.29 -1.63
CA HIS A 30 -34.89 -1.00 -1.82
C HIS A 30 -35.15 -1.30 -3.30
N LYS A 31 -35.63 -0.32 -4.07
CA LYS A 31 -35.80 -0.47 -5.53
C LYS A 31 -34.49 -0.77 -6.26
N ALA A 32 -33.37 -0.29 -5.73
CA ALA A 32 -32.03 -0.56 -6.25
C ALA A 32 -31.43 -1.90 -5.77
N GLY A 33 -32.17 -2.71 -5.01
CA GLY A 33 -31.66 -4.00 -4.50
C GLY A 33 -30.79 -3.89 -3.25
N GLY A 34 -30.88 -2.79 -2.50
CA GLY A 34 -30.22 -2.63 -1.20
C GLY A 34 -28.81 -2.04 -1.23
N VAL A 35 -28.24 -1.83 -2.42
CA VAL A 35 -26.94 -1.16 -2.62
C VAL A 35 -27.16 0.07 -3.50
N PRO A 36 -26.66 1.27 -3.13
CA PRO A 36 -26.87 2.45 -3.96
C PRO A 36 -26.24 2.26 -5.36
N PRO A 37 -26.93 2.65 -6.45
CA PRO A 37 -26.37 2.56 -7.80
C PRO A 37 -25.04 3.30 -7.90
N GLY A 38 -24.03 2.65 -8.46
CA GLY A 38 -22.68 3.20 -8.60
C GLY A 38 -21.87 3.30 -7.30
N TRP A 39 -22.39 2.79 -6.17
CA TRP A 39 -21.60 2.64 -4.95
C TRP A 39 -20.43 1.70 -5.20
N LYS A 40 -19.26 2.10 -4.69
CA LYS A 40 -18.06 1.27 -4.65
C LYS A 40 -17.56 1.27 -3.22
N PHE A 41 -17.17 0.09 -2.75
CA PHE A 41 -16.48 -0.02 -1.48
C PHE A 41 -15.18 0.79 -1.53
N ALA A 42 -14.96 1.61 -0.50
CA ALA A 42 -13.74 2.37 -0.33
C ALA A 42 -13.46 2.52 1.17
N PHE A 43 -12.22 2.30 1.57
CA PHE A 43 -11.78 2.63 2.91
C PHE A 43 -11.68 4.15 3.09
N ALA A 44 -11.69 4.59 4.35
CA ALA A 44 -11.32 5.96 4.69
C ALA A 44 -9.89 6.25 4.22
N ALA A 45 -9.58 7.53 3.96
CA ALA A 45 -8.20 7.94 3.70
C ALA A 45 -7.34 7.66 4.96
N GLY A 46 -6.24 6.94 4.78
CA GLY A 46 -5.29 6.67 5.85
C GLY A 46 -4.28 7.79 6.04
N ASP A 47 -3.59 7.75 7.17
CA ASP A 47 -2.51 8.67 7.55
C ASP A 47 -1.15 7.98 7.34
N PRO A 48 -0.32 8.44 6.38
CA PRO A 48 0.97 7.81 6.09
C PRO A 48 1.98 7.92 7.25
N VAL A 49 1.83 8.90 8.16
CA VAL A 49 2.70 9.01 9.35
C VAL A 49 2.36 7.90 10.34
N LYS A 50 1.07 7.67 10.60
CA LYS A 50 0.62 6.52 11.40
C LYS A 50 0.93 5.20 10.71
N GLY A 51 0.86 5.17 9.38
CA GLY A 51 1.22 4.01 8.58
C GLY A 51 2.68 3.62 8.72
N ARG A 52 3.59 4.60 8.66
CA ARG A 52 5.02 4.36 8.92
C ARG A 52 5.24 3.83 10.34
N LYS A 53 4.50 4.33 11.33
CA LYS A 53 4.54 3.80 12.70
C LYS A 53 4.05 2.35 12.76
N ALA A 54 2.97 2.00 12.05
CA ALA A 54 2.52 0.62 11.93
C ALA A 54 3.58 -0.27 11.27
N PHE A 55 4.20 0.18 10.17
CA PHE A 55 5.28 -0.53 9.48
C PHE A 55 6.45 -0.88 10.42
N VAL A 56 6.78 0.02 11.37
CA VAL A 56 7.78 -0.25 12.41
C VAL A 56 7.25 -1.18 13.48
N ASN A 57 6.05 -0.93 14.03
CA ASN A 57 5.50 -1.71 15.13
C ASN A 57 5.25 -3.18 14.77
N PHE A 58 4.95 -3.47 13.51
CA PHE A 58 4.76 -4.82 12.99
C PHE A 58 6.03 -5.39 12.34
N GLU A 59 7.17 -4.72 12.53
CA GLU A 59 8.50 -5.13 12.08
C GLU A 59 8.58 -5.45 10.58
N CYS A 60 7.78 -4.78 9.74
CA CYS A 60 7.78 -4.99 8.30
C CYS A 60 9.17 -4.70 7.70
N PHE A 61 9.91 -3.76 8.29
CA PHE A 61 11.29 -3.40 7.93
C PHE A 61 12.30 -4.54 8.13
N SER A 62 11.96 -5.56 8.93
CA SER A 62 12.85 -6.69 9.19
C SER A 62 13.02 -7.57 7.93
N CYS A 63 12.00 -7.59 7.05
CA CYS A 63 12.02 -8.36 5.80
C CYS A 63 12.01 -7.48 4.54
N HIS A 64 11.41 -6.28 4.60
CA HIS A 64 11.27 -5.40 3.44
C HIS A 64 12.20 -4.18 3.54
N GLN A 65 12.98 -3.95 2.49
CA GLN A 65 13.77 -2.73 2.34
C GLN A 65 12.91 -1.58 1.78
N VAL A 66 13.18 -0.36 2.26
CA VAL A 66 12.74 0.91 1.67
C VAL A 66 13.96 1.84 1.64
N LYS A 67 14.48 2.15 0.46
CA LYS A 67 15.63 3.03 0.26
C LYS A 67 15.29 4.46 0.66
N GLY A 68 16.23 5.14 1.31
CA GLY A 68 16.05 6.51 1.81
C GLY A 68 15.33 6.61 3.16
N GLU A 69 14.72 5.53 3.65
CA GLU A 69 14.11 5.44 4.98
C GLU A 69 15.10 4.88 6.02
N LYS A 70 14.91 5.32 7.27
CA LYS A 70 15.69 4.83 8.42
C LYS A 70 14.79 4.06 9.39
N PHE A 71 15.13 2.79 9.62
CA PHE A 71 14.44 1.89 10.55
C PHE A 71 15.43 1.33 11.58
N PRO A 72 14.93 0.72 12.68
CA PRO A 72 15.78 -0.02 13.61
C PRO A 72 16.68 -1.04 12.90
N PRO A 73 17.87 -1.34 13.45
CA PRO A 73 18.91 -2.12 12.77
C PRO A 73 18.57 -3.61 12.62
N ASP A 74 17.48 -4.09 13.22
CA ASP A 74 17.11 -5.50 13.29
C ASP A 74 16.51 -6.00 11.97
N LYS A 75 17.38 -6.27 10.99
CA LYS A 75 17.01 -6.83 9.68
C LYS A 75 17.26 -8.34 9.64
N LYS A 76 16.27 -9.09 9.16
CA LYS A 76 16.35 -10.53 8.89
C LYS A 76 16.97 -10.85 7.52
N GLY A 77 17.35 -9.82 6.75
CA GLY A 77 17.94 -9.92 5.41
C GLY A 77 16.94 -9.64 4.29
N ASP A 78 17.31 -9.97 3.05
CA ASP A 78 16.48 -9.78 1.85
C ASP A 78 15.41 -10.88 1.72
N VAL A 79 14.53 -10.98 2.72
CA VAL A 79 13.47 -12.01 2.80
C VAL A 79 12.25 -11.61 1.99
N GLY A 80 11.87 -10.33 2.00
CA GLY A 80 10.72 -9.80 1.27
C GLY A 80 11.14 -8.94 0.08
N PRO A 81 10.25 -8.73 -0.90
CA PRO A 81 10.52 -7.82 -2.01
C PRO A 81 10.77 -6.39 -1.54
N GLU A 82 11.60 -5.66 -2.27
CA GLU A 82 11.91 -4.26 -2.03
C GLU A 82 10.67 -3.37 -2.28
N LEU A 83 10.41 -2.38 -1.42
CA LEU A 83 9.18 -1.58 -1.44
C LEU A 83 9.34 -0.14 -1.92
N THR A 84 10.56 0.32 -2.26
CA THR A 84 10.80 1.66 -2.82
C THR A 84 10.07 1.82 -4.14
N GLY A 85 9.24 2.86 -4.26
CA GLY A 85 8.51 3.15 -5.49
C GLY A 85 7.27 2.28 -5.71
N MET A 86 7.02 1.27 -4.85
CA MET A 86 5.89 0.35 -5.03
C MET A 86 4.54 1.05 -4.91
N GLY A 87 4.47 2.19 -4.22
CA GLY A 87 3.27 3.01 -4.11
C GLY A 87 2.76 3.52 -5.47
N ALA A 88 3.65 3.71 -6.46
CA ALA A 88 3.28 4.08 -7.82
C ALA A 88 2.90 2.87 -8.69
N ARG A 89 3.31 1.65 -8.31
CA ARG A 89 3.17 0.44 -9.13
C ARG A 89 1.95 -0.40 -8.81
N HIS A 90 1.46 -0.36 -7.58
CA HIS A 90 0.35 -1.20 -7.14
C HIS A 90 -0.88 -0.39 -6.68
N PRO A 91 -2.10 -0.88 -6.93
CA PRO A 91 -3.31 -0.26 -6.40
C PRO A 91 -3.45 -0.52 -4.89
N THR A 92 -4.36 0.22 -4.24
CA THR A 92 -4.56 0.19 -2.79
C THR A 92 -5.07 -1.17 -2.29
N ASP A 93 -6.00 -1.76 -3.02
CA ASP A 93 -6.57 -3.09 -2.76
C ASP A 93 -5.52 -4.21 -2.81
N TYR A 94 -4.56 -4.14 -3.74
CA TYR A 94 -3.45 -5.11 -3.79
C TYR A 94 -2.61 -5.10 -2.51
N PHE A 95 -2.27 -3.93 -1.98
CA PHE A 95 -1.55 -3.84 -0.71
C PHE A 95 -2.38 -4.32 0.48
N LEU A 96 -3.68 -4.02 0.49
CA LEU A 96 -4.58 -4.49 1.53
C LEU A 96 -4.64 -6.02 1.57
N GLU A 97 -4.89 -6.65 0.43
CA GLU A 97 -4.95 -8.11 0.31
C GLU A 97 -3.62 -8.74 0.69
N SER A 98 -2.50 -8.21 0.19
CA SER A 98 -1.17 -8.76 0.48
C SER A 98 -0.94 -8.89 1.98
N VAL A 99 -1.36 -7.91 2.80
CA VAL A 99 -1.11 -7.90 4.25
C VAL A 99 -2.03 -8.85 5.03
N VAL A 100 -3.29 -9.02 4.62
CA VAL A 100 -4.30 -9.82 5.37
C VAL A 100 -4.66 -11.16 4.72
N ASN A 101 -4.08 -11.44 3.56
CA ASN A 101 -4.18 -12.69 2.83
C ASN A 101 -2.87 -12.91 2.05
N SER A 102 -1.76 -13.09 2.77
CA SER A 102 -0.41 -13.11 2.19
C SER A 102 -0.15 -14.28 1.22
N ASN A 103 -1.05 -15.27 1.18
CA ASN A 103 -1.02 -16.39 0.25
C ASN A 103 -1.99 -16.24 -0.94
N ALA A 104 -2.71 -15.12 -1.06
CA ALA A 104 -3.60 -14.86 -2.21
C ALA A 104 -2.82 -14.82 -3.53
N VAL A 105 -1.63 -14.23 -3.48
CA VAL A 105 -0.72 -14.08 -4.63
C VAL A 105 0.69 -14.43 -4.17
N ILE A 106 1.22 -15.53 -4.68
CA ILE A 106 2.62 -15.92 -4.48
C ILE A 106 3.41 -15.50 -5.71
N VAL A 107 4.36 -14.58 -5.53
CA VAL A 107 5.28 -14.18 -6.59
C VAL A 107 6.35 -15.24 -6.74
N GLU A 108 6.48 -15.81 -7.94
CA GLU A 108 7.56 -16.73 -8.27
C GLU A 108 8.90 -15.96 -8.28
N GLY A 109 9.80 -16.32 -7.36
CA GLY A 109 11.10 -15.70 -7.22
C GLY A 109 11.88 -16.31 -6.06
N PRO A 110 13.22 -16.22 -6.07
CA PRO A 110 14.03 -16.81 -5.01
C PRO A 110 13.77 -16.08 -3.68
N GLY A 111 13.43 -16.83 -2.65
CA GLY A 111 13.48 -16.36 -1.26
C GLY A 111 12.15 -15.88 -0.65
N PHE A 112 11.10 -15.62 -1.42
CA PHE A 112 9.83 -15.09 -0.89
C PHE A 112 8.88 -16.16 -0.33
N ALA A 113 8.92 -17.38 -0.88
CA ALA A 113 8.12 -18.52 -0.43
C ALA A 113 8.95 -19.51 0.40
N GLY A 114 8.30 -20.20 1.33
CA GLY A 114 8.84 -21.32 2.10
C GLY A 114 8.89 -22.63 1.31
N PRO A 115 9.43 -23.72 1.90
CA PRO A 115 9.47 -25.04 1.27
C PRO A 115 8.09 -25.63 0.98
N ASP A 116 7.05 -25.15 1.67
CA ASP A 116 5.64 -25.49 1.48
C ASP A 116 4.98 -24.71 0.33
N GLY A 117 5.71 -23.80 -0.32
CA GLY A 117 5.20 -22.94 -1.39
C GLY A 117 4.38 -21.75 -0.90
N LEU A 118 4.25 -21.55 0.41
CA LEU A 118 3.50 -20.43 0.99
C LEU A 118 4.41 -19.22 1.25
N SER A 119 3.81 -18.04 1.33
CA SER A 119 4.52 -16.80 1.59
C SER A 119 5.21 -16.84 2.95
N LYS A 120 6.47 -16.38 3.00
CA LYS A 120 7.16 -16.14 4.29
C LYS A 120 6.63 -14.90 5.00
N MET A 121 5.89 -14.03 4.31
CA MET A 121 5.24 -12.90 4.95
C MET A 121 4.07 -13.41 5.80
N PRO A 122 4.05 -13.13 7.12
CA PRO A 122 2.94 -13.53 7.97
C PRO A 122 1.63 -12.90 7.51
N ASP A 123 0.53 -13.55 7.86
CA ASP A 123 -0.79 -12.96 7.73
C ASP A 123 -1.10 -12.08 8.95
N TYR A 124 -1.56 -10.86 8.70
CA TYR A 124 -1.82 -9.88 9.76
C TYR A 124 -3.32 -9.67 10.06
N ARG A 125 -4.23 -10.46 9.48
CA ARG A 125 -5.69 -10.28 9.65
C ARG A 125 -6.15 -10.22 11.11
N ASP A 126 -5.52 -11.01 11.99
CA ASP A 126 -5.90 -11.16 13.40
C ASP A 126 -5.04 -10.31 14.35
N SER A 127 -3.99 -9.65 13.82
CA SER A 127 -3.03 -8.89 14.62
C SER A 127 -3.00 -7.40 14.32
N MET A 128 -3.53 -6.98 13.16
CA MET A 128 -3.72 -5.57 12.80
C MET A 128 -5.18 -5.15 12.94
N THR A 129 -5.41 -3.99 13.57
CA THR A 129 -6.71 -3.33 13.46
C THR A 129 -6.93 -2.80 12.04
N VAL A 130 -8.19 -2.67 11.64
CA VAL A 130 -8.56 -2.07 10.35
C VAL A 130 -7.94 -0.67 10.17
N ALA A 131 -7.88 0.13 11.25
CA ALA A 131 -7.26 1.45 11.20
C ALA A 131 -5.74 1.38 10.92
N GLN A 132 -5.02 0.48 11.59
CA GLN A 132 -3.58 0.29 11.34
C GLN A 132 -3.31 -0.20 9.92
N LEU A 133 -4.15 -1.09 9.39
CA LEU A 133 -4.04 -1.58 8.02
C LEU A 133 -4.25 -0.43 7.00
N ILE A 134 -5.30 0.37 7.18
CA ILE A 134 -5.58 1.52 6.30
C ILE A 134 -4.42 2.52 6.31
N ASP A 135 -3.92 2.85 7.51
CA ASP A 135 -2.79 3.78 7.67
C ASP A 135 -1.51 3.18 7.05
N LEU A 136 -1.21 1.90 7.31
CA LEU A 136 -0.06 1.18 6.73
C LEU A 136 -0.09 1.25 5.20
N VAL A 137 -1.24 0.98 4.58
CA VAL A 137 -1.38 1.05 3.13
C VAL A 137 -1.24 2.48 2.62
N ALA A 138 -1.70 3.50 3.36
CA ALA A 138 -1.44 4.90 3.01
C ALA A 138 0.07 5.21 2.99
N TYR A 139 0.83 4.67 3.94
CA TYR A 139 2.30 4.77 3.93
C TYR A 139 2.91 4.07 2.72
N LEU A 140 2.54 2.81 2.43
CA LEU A 140 3.04 2.07 1.25
C LEU A 140 2.73 2.81 -0.06
N LYS A 141 1.52 3.38 -0.18
CA LYS A 141 1.12 4.20 -1.33
C LYS A 141 1.91 5.49 -1.48
N SER A 142 2.47 6.03 -0.39
CA SER A 142 3.32 7.22 -0.44
C SER A 142 4.72 6.95 -1.00
N LEU A 143 5.17 5.69 -1.04
CA LEU A 143 6.48 5.29 -1.55
C LEU A 143 6.52 5.36 -3.09
N THR A 144 6.73 6.55 -3.65
CA THR A 144 6.69 6.82 -5.11
C THR A 144 8.04 7.19 -5.73
N GLY A 145 9.12 7.18 -4.95
CA GLY A 145 10.48 7.48 -5.44
C GLY A 145 11.02 6.45 -6.44
N ARG A 146 12.00 6.85 -7.27
CA ARG A 146 12.60 5.98 -8.29
C ARG A 146 13.28 4.76 -7.68
N ASP A 147 12.85 3.60 -8.14
CA ASP A 147 13.54 2.34 -8.05
C ASP A 147 14.60 2.26 -9.15
N ASP A 148 15.87 2.44 -8.79
CA ASP A 148 16.99 2.24 -9.72
C ASP A 148 17.24 0.74 -9.98
N HIS A 149 16.23 -0.04 -10.34
CA HIS A 149 16.39 -1.44 -10.78
C HIS A 149 16.90 -1.53 -12.22
N GLY A 150 17.80 -0.61 -12.61
CA GLY A 150 18.62 -0.69 -13.81
C GLY A 150 19.92 -1.43 -13.52
N GLY A 151 19.89 -2.77 -13.61
CA GLY A 151 21.09 -3.56 -13.94
C GLY A 151 21.68 -4.45 -12.85
N ARG A 152 21.44 -5.76 -12.95
CA ARG A 152 22.42 -6.82 -13.27
C ARG A 152 21.86 -8.18 -12.91
N HIS A 153 21.18 -8.82 -13.87
CA HIS A 153 21.28 -10.27 -14.01
C HIS A 153 22.61 -10.54 -14.73
N ARG A 154 23.64 -10.91 -13.96
CA ARG A 154 24.77 -11.70 -14.43
C ARG A 154 24.96 -12.84 -13.45
#